data_AF-A0A821ZEQ5-F1
#
_entry.id   AF-A0A821ZEQ5-F1
#
_cell.length_a   1.000
_cell.length_b   1.000
_cell.length_c   1.000
_cell.angle_alpha   90.00
_cell.angle_beta   90.00
_cell.angle_gamma   90.00
#
_symmetry.space_group_name_H-M   'P 1'
#
loop_
_entity.id
_entity.type
_entity.pdbx_description
1 polymer ?
#
loop_
_entity_poly.entity_id
_entity_poly.type
_entity_poly.pdbx_seq_one_letter_code
_entity_poly.pdbx_strand_id
1 'polypeptide(L)'
;FKVTMAAYETITFDLERHVRRDAGNFKDRRYALFSGIQIHGPGGSNYCWLGKASLLVNGVLSPLVLSTHVSLLPPIGSIIMPQ
;
A
#
# COMPACT_ATOMS: atom_id res chain seq x y z
N PHE A 1 -3.61 -3.99 18.84
CA PHE A 1 -3.03 -3.10 17.82
C PHE A 1 -1.51 -3.26 17.64
N LYS A 2 -0.72 -3.37 18.73
CA LYS A 2 0.75 -3.52 18.65
C LYS A 2 1.23 -4.68 17.75
N VAL A 3 0.58 -5.84 17.83
CA VAL A 3 0.92 -7.00 16.99
C VAL A 3 0.69 -6.72 15.50
N THR A 4 -0.47 -6.15 15.14
CA THR A 4 -0.78 -5.79 13.75
C THR A 4 0.19 -4.76 13.19
N MET A 5 0.59 -3.77 14.00
CA MET A 5 1.57 -2.77 13.59
C MET A 5 2.96 -3.39 13.37
N ALA A 6 3.42 -4.26 14.28
CA ALA A 6 4.69 -4.98 14.12
C ALA A 6 4.70 -5.90 12.87
N ALA A 7 3.56 -6.56 12.60
CA ALA A 7 3.39 -7.35 11.38
C ALA A 7 3.42 -6.46 10.13
N TYR A 8 2.73 -5.31 10.15
CA TYR A 8 2.77 -4.33 9.06
C TYR A 8 4.20 -3.86 8.76
N GLU A 9 4.99 -3.52 9.79
CA GLU A 9 6.38 -3.11 9.64
C GLU A 9 7.22 -4.22 9.00
N THR A 10 7.08 -5.46 9.49
CA THR A 10 7.83 -6.62 8.99
C THR A 10 7.50 -6.93 7.53
N ILE A 11 6.20 -6.99 7.20
CA ILE A 11 5.73 -7.28 5.84
C ILE A 11 6.16 -6.17 4.87
N THR A 12 6.00 -4.91 5.28
CA THR A 12 6.39 -3.76 4.44
C THR A 12 7.89 -3.76 4.17
N PHE A 13 8.70 -4.04 5.21
CA PHE A 13 10.16 -4.12 5.06
C PHE A 13 10.57 -5.23 4.08
N ASP A 14 10.01 -6.44 4.23
CA ASP A 14 10.35 -7.56 3.37
C ASP A 14 9.90 -7.35 1.92
N LEU A 15 8.72 -6.75 1.72
CA LEU A 15 8.20 -6.39 0.40
C LEU A 15 9.12 -5.38 -0.31
N GLU A 16 9.55 -4.31 0.37
CA GLU A 16 10.49 -3.36 -0.23
C GLU A 16 11.85 -3.98 -0.52
N ARG A 17 12.31 -4.91 0.32
CA ARG A 17 13.55 -5.64 0.08
C ARG A 17 13.47 -6.47 -1.20
N HIS A 18 12.37 -7.20 -1.41
CA HIS A 18 12.12 -7.93 -2.64
C HIS A 18 12.09 -7.02 -3.86
N VAL A 19 11.34 -5.92 -3.78
CA VAL A 19 11.26 -4.93 -4.85
C VAL A 19 12.64 -4.35 -5.20
N ARG A 20 13.46 -3.98 -4.22
CA ARG A 20 14.81 -3.45 -4.47
C ARG A 20 15.73 -4.48 -5.11
N ARG A 21 15.65 -5.75 -4.68
CA ARG A 21 16.43 -6.84 -5.26
C ARG A 21 16.09 -7.04 -6.74
N ASP A 22 14.81 -6.98 -7.08
CA ASP A 22 14.34 -7.23 -8.43
C ASP A 22 14.25 -5.97 -9.30
N ALA A 23 14.53 -4.79 -8.73
CA ALA A 23 14.45 -3.51 -9.43
C ALA A 23 15.33 -3.47 -10.70
N GLY A 24 16.45 -4.20 -10.70
CA GLY A 24 17.31 -4.37 -11.87
C GLY A 24 16.65 -5.16 -13.01
N ASN A 25 15.75 -6.10 -12.69
CA ASN A 25 14.99 -6.90 -13.65
C ASN A 25 13.76 -6.15 -14.18
N PHE A 26 13.28 -5.14 -13.45
CA PHE A 26 12.09 -4.36 -13.77
C PHE A 26 12.40 -2.93 -14.21
N LYS A 27 13.58 -2.68 -14.78
CA LYS A 27 14.00 -1.36 -15.27
C LYS A 27 13.00 -0.75 -16.27
N ASP A 28 12.33 -1.58 -17.06
CA ASP A 28 11.37 -1.10 -18.06
C ASP A 28 9.95 -0.93 -17.51
N ARG A 29 9.71 -1.25 -16.23
CA ARG A 29 8.38 -1.17 -15.61
C ARG A 29 8.29 0.02 -14.66
N ARG A 30 7.08 0.55 -14.56
CA ARG A 30 6.71 1.59 -13.59
C ARG A 30 5.54 1.08 -12.79
N TYR A 31 5.68 1.08 -11.46
CA TYR A 31 4.59 0.73 -10.57
C TYR A 31 4.73 1.44 -9.23
N ALA A 32 3.60 1.66 -8.58
CA ALA A 32 3.54 2.15 -7.21
C ALA A 32 3.26 1.00 -6.25
N LEU A 33 3.88 1.06 -5.09
CA LEU A 33 3.68 0.16 -3.98
C LEU A 33 2.96 0.92 -2.88
N PHE A 34 1.81 0.41 -2.44
CA PHE A 34 1.06 0.93 -1.30
C PHE A 34 0.96 -0.17 -0.25
N SER A 35 1.32 0.14 1.00
CA SER A 35 1.11 -0.75 2.13
C SER A 35 0.32 -0.03 3.23
N GLY A 36 -0.46 -0.82 3.95
CA GLY A 36 -1.34 -0.31 4.99
C GLY A 36 -1.91 -1.44 5.84
N ILE A 37 -2.83 -1.08 6.72
CA ILE A 37 -3.55 -2.01 7.58
C ILE A 37 -5.02 -1.98 7.18
N GLN A 38 -5.56 -3.12 6.76
CA GLN A 38 -6.99 -3.30 6.59
C GLN A 38 -7.65 -3.48 7.96
N ILE A 39 -8.71 -2.72 8.20
CA ILE A 39 -9.46 -2.69 9.46
C ILE A 39 -10.89 -3.09 9.14
N HIS A 40 -11.34 -4.17 9.77
CA HIS A 40 -12.72 -4.64 9.66
C HIS A 40 -13.58 -3.92 10.71
N GLY A 41 -14.58 -3.19 10.24
CA GLY A 41 -15.54 -2.45 11.04
C GLY A 41 -16.85 -3.22 11.25
N PRO A 42 -17.78 -2.67 12.06
CA PRO A 42 -19.09 -3.25 12.25
C PRO A 42 -19.91 -3.27 10.96
N GLY A 43 -20.86 -4.21 10.88
CA GLY A 43 -21.78 -4.32 9.74
C GLY A 43 -21.10 -4.70 8.41
N GLY A 44 -19.92 -5.31 8.45
CA GLY A 44 -19.17 -5.70 7.24
C GLY A 44 -18.40 -4.55 6.58
N SER A 45 -18.31 -3.38 7.24
CA SER A 45 -17.54 -2.25 6.74
C SER A 45 -16.04 -2.57 6.73
N ASN A 46 -15.29 -2.04 5.76
CA ASN A 46 -13.84 -2.19 5.68
C ASN A 46 -13.18 -0.82 5.52
N TYR A 47 -12.11 -0.59 6.28
CA TYR A 47 -11.29 0.62 6.19
C TYR A 47 -9.85 0.22 5.90
N CYS A 48 -9.07 1.15 5.35
CA CYS A 48 -7.65 0.99 5.16
C CYS A 48 -6.91 2.16 5.80
N TRP A 49 -6.05 1.86 6.76
CA TRP A 49 -5.05 2.82 7.21
C TRP A 49 -3.86 2.74 6.27
N LEU A 50 -3.64 3.79 5.47
CA LEU A 50 -2.51 3.89 4.57
C LEU A 50 -1.25 4.26 5.34
N GLY A 51 -0.22 3.42 5.24
CA GLY A 51 1.04 3.60 5.97
C GLY A 51 2.15 4.13 5.07
N LYS A 52 2.61 3.32 4.10
CA LYS A 52 3.73 3.66 3.23
C LYS A 52 3.32 3.61 1.77
N ALA A 53 3.87 4.53 0.99
CA ALA A 53 3.80 4.50 -0.46
C ALA A 53 5.19 4.73 -1.06
N SER A 54 5.48 4.02 -2.14
CA SER A 54 6.73 4.12 -2.88
C SER A 54 6.46 3.97 -4.37
N LEU A 55 7.27 4.58 -5.22
CA LEU A 55 7.19 4.50 -6.67
C LEU A 55 8.49 3.88 -7.22
N LEU A 56 8.36 2.83 -8.02
CA LEU A 56 9.47 2.30 -8.82
C LEU A 56 9.42 2.91 -10.22
N VAL A 57 10.49 3.61 -10.61
CA VAL A 57 10.73 4.08 -11.97
C VAL A 57 12.15 3.76 -12.38
N ASN A 58 12.33 3.10 -13.52
CA ASN A 58 13.65 2.81 -14.08
C ASN A 58 14.57 2.05 -13.09
N GLY A 59 14.00 1.14 -12.30
CA GLY A 59 14.73 0.40 -11.26
C GLY A 59 15.10 1.22 -10.02
N VAL A 60 14.60 2.44 -9.88
CA VAL A 60 14.79 3.30 -8.70
C VAL A 60 13.50 3.35 -7.89
N LEU A 61 13.56 2.90 -6.63
CA LEU A 61 12.44 2.95 -5.69
C LEU A 61 12.51 4.21 -4.84
N SER A 62 11.57 5.13 -5.05
CA SER A 62 11.51 6.40 -4.32
C SER A 62 10.30 6.43 -3.40
N PRO A 63 10.42 6.88 -2.14
CA PRO A 63 9.28 7.04 -1.25
C PRO A 63 8.34 8.14 -1.76
N LEU A 64 7.04 7.94 -1.59
CA LEU A 64 6.01 8.93 -1.85
C LEU A 64 5.51 9.51 -0.52
N VAL A 65 5.37 10.83 -0.46
CA VAL A 65 4.72 11.50 0.66
C VAL A 65 3.21 11.44 0.42
N LEU A 66 2.51 10.66 1.23
CA LEU A 66 1.06 10.61 1.21
C LEU A 66 0.52 11.89 1.88
N SER A 67 -0.02 12.80 1.08
CA SER A 67 -0.78 13.94 1.61
C SER A 67 -2.17 13.46 2.02
N THR A 68 -2.47 13.54 3.31
CA THR A 68 -3.82 13.31 3.83
C THR A 68 -4.71 14.49 3.49
N HIS A 69 -5.16 14.61 2.24
CA HIS A 69 -6.40 15.32 1.99
C HIS A 69 -7.53 14.44 2.51
N VAL A 70 -8.04 14.75 3.71
CA VAL A 70 -9.32 14.20 4.19
C VAL A 70 -10.40 14.78 3.29
N SER A 71 -10.65 14.14 2.16
CA SER A 71 -11.92 14.31 1.47
C SER A 71 -12.94 13.48 2.24
N LEU A 72 -13.99 14.13 2.75
CA LEU A 72 -15.20 13.48 3.26
C LEU A 72 -15.95 12.83 2.09
N LEU A 73 -15.29 11.94 1.34
CA LEU A 73 -15.97 11.10 0.38
C LEU A 73 -16.76 10.05 1.17
N PRO A 74 -18.04 9.83 0.83
CA PRO A 74 -18.81 8.72 1.41
C PRO A 74 -18.07 7.40 1.17
N PRO A 75 -18.35 6.36 1.99
CA PRO A 75 -17.62 5.10 1.95
C PRO A 75 -17.54 4.55 0.52
N ILE A 76 -16.32 4.21 0.15
CA ILE A 76 -15.80 3.85 -1.16
C ILE A 76 -16.79 3.04 -2.00
N GLY A 77 -16.96 3.47 -3.25
CA GLY A 77 -17.66 2.73 -4.29
C GLY A 77 -17.24 1.27 -4.34
N SER A 78 -18.22 0.39 -4.46
CA SER A 78 -18.06 -1.02 -4.78
C SER A 78 -17.02 -1.21 -5.88
N ILE A 79 -15.94 -1.95 -5.59
CA ILE A 79 -15.18 -2.63 -6.65
C ILE A 79 -16.08 -3.78 -7.08
N ILE A 80 -16.88 -3.56 -8.13
CA ILE A 80 -17.62 -4.63 -8.80
C ILE A 80 -16.58 -5.41 -9.60
N MET A 81 -16.28 -6.65 -9.17
CA MET A 81 -15.60 -7.60 -10.04
C MET A 81 -16.63 -8.10 -11.06
N PRO A 82 -16.41 -7.94 -12.38
CA PRO A 82 -17.22 -8.66 -13.35
C PRO A 82 -16.96 -10.17 -13.22
N GLN A 83 -18.03 -10.95 -13.18
CA GLN A 83 -17.98 -12.41 -13.37
C GLN A 83 -17.62 -12.75 -14.81
#